data_AF-A0A7R8WZN6-F1
#
_entry.id   AF-A0A7R8WZN6-F1
#
_cell.length_a   1.000
_cell.length_b   1.000
_cell.length_c   1.000
_cell.angle_alpha   90.00
_cell.angle_beta   90.00
_cell.angle_gamma   90.00
#
_symmetry.space_group_name_H-M   'P 1'
#
loop_
_entity.id
_entity.type
_entity.pdbx_description
1 polymer ?
#
loop_
_entity_poly.entity_id
_entity_poly.type
_entity_poly.pdbx_seq_one_letter_code
_entity_poly.pdbx_strand_id
1 'polypeptide(L)'
;MFHLDCFLPTLLRPGCSHDSSGSGLWLNKILSLWTNSVNGGEWQGYAISLCGRLARENIGLVDWTPYLPEIFSRLLRCFIIPVRYGGFGINTELCESETTTTTSSNITEWIVSMFGNGQEAVWNHLEALLKSLNSFFHPSNSGPWERVLVGFLNN
;
A
#
# COMPACT_ATOMS: atom_id res chain seq x y z
N MET A 1 5.78 -0.42 15.02
CA MET A 1 5.35 0.39 13.84
C MET A 1 4.31 1.43 14.22
N PHE A 2 3.30 1.10 15.04
CA PHE A 2 2.33 2.07 15.57
C PHE A 2 2.93 3.42 16.02
N HIS A 3 3.96 3.41 16.88
CA HIS A 3 4.62 4.66 17.32
C HIS A 3 5.21 5.49 16.16
N LEU A 4 5.74 4.84 15.11
CA LEU A 4 6.24 5.55 13.95
C LEU A 4 5.07 6.16 13.16
N ASP A 5 3.98 5.43 13.00
CA ASP A 5 2.79 5.95 12.33
C ASP A 5 2.17 7.16 13.06
N CYS A 6 2.17 7.17 14.40
CA CYS A 6 1.66 8.32 15.16
C CYS A 6 2.63 9.51 15.22
N PHE A 7 3.92 9.25 15.43
CA PHE A 7 4.87 10.28 15.85
C PHE A 7 5.94 10.63 14.82
N LEU A 8 6.15 9.81 13.79
CA LEU A 8 7.16 10.10 12.78
C LEU A 8 6.71 11.31 11.95
N PRO A 9 7.51 12.39 11.88
CA PRO A 9 7.15 13.55 11.08
C PRO A 9 7.19 13.23 9.59
N THR A 10 6.07 13.47 8.92
CA THR A 10 5.88 13.32 7.47
C THR A 10 5.91 14.66 6.75
N LEU A 11 5.55 15.75 7.43
CA LEU A 11 5.56 17.10 6.88
C LEU A 11 6.86 17.82 7.31
N LEU A 12 7.60 18.34 6.34
CA LEU A 12 8.78 19.17 6.58
C LEU A 12 8.46 20.65 6.34
N ARG A 13 9.26 21.52 6.95
CA ARG A 13 9.14 22.97 6.71
C ARG A 13 9.46 23.27 5.24
N PRO A 14 8.69 24.16 4.57
CA PRO A 14 8.98 24.57 3.20
C PRO A 14 10.44 25.03 3.05
N GLY A 15 11.18 24.41 2.12
CA GLY A 15 12.60 24.69 1.87
C GLY A 15 13.60 23.69 2.47
N CYS A 16 13.16 22.72 3.29
CA CYS A 16 14.01 21.58 3.67
C CYS A 16 13.93 20.48 2.61
N SER A 17 15.07 19.92 2.20
CA SER A 17 15.08 18.77 1.28
C SER A 17 14.70 17.49 2.03
N HIS A 18 13.81 16.70 1.43
CA HIS A 18 13.46 15.38 1.90
C HIS A 18 14.62 14.38 1.78
N ASP A 19 15.63 14.65 0.94
CA ASP A 19 16.74 13.70 0.71
C ASP A 19 17.73 13.69 1.88
N SER A 20 17.97 14.86 2.50
CA SER A 20 18.90 15.02 3.62
C SER A 20 18.23 15.10 4.98
N SER A 21 16.90 15.15 5.03
CA SER A 21 16.11 15.27 6.26
C SER A 21 14.71 14.66 6.11
N GLY A 22 14.05 14.29 7.22
CA GLY A 22 12.70 13.72 7.16
C GLY A 22 12.65 12.37 6.44
N SER A 23 11.82 12.27 5.39
CA SER A 23 11.49 10.99 4.75
C SER A 23 12.65 10.28 4.07
N GLY A 24 13.66 10.99 3.53
CA GLY A 24 14.83 10.36 2.93
C GLY A 24 15.65 9.51 3.91
N LEU A 25 15.54 9.76 5.22
CA LEU A 25 16.25 9.00 6.25
C LEU A 25 15.65 7.61 6.53
N TRP A 26 14.35 7.44 6.30
CA TRP A 26 13.60 6.28 6.78
C TRP A 26 12.73 5.60 5.72
N LEU A 27 12.28 6.31 4.68
CA LEU A 27 11.31 5.80 3.70
C LEU A 27 11.80 4.51 3.04
N ASN A 28 13.02 4.50 2.52
CA ASN A 28 13.60 3.33 1.86
C ASN A 28 13.67 2.11 2.81
N LYS A 29 14.04 2.33 4.08
CA LYS A 29 14.11 1.24 5.09
C LYS A 29 12.73 0.68 5.42
N ILE A 30 11.72 1.55 5.54
CA ILE A 30 10.34 1.10 5.82
C ILE A 30 9.76 0.36 4.61
N LEU A 31 9.93 0.89 3.40
CA LEU A 31 9.45 0.23 2.17
C LEU A 31 10.12 -1.11 1.95
N SER A 32 11.45 -1.17 2.05
CA SER A 32 12.18 -2.45 1.91
C SER A 32 11.80 -3.47 2.97
N LEU A 33 11.57 -3.05 4.23
CA LEU A 33 11.05 -3.94 5.26
C LEU A 33 9.64 -4.46 4.91
N TRP A 34 8.76 -3.57 4.44
CA TRP A 34 7.39 -3.92 4.09
C TRP A 34 7.32 -4.84 2.86
N THR A 35 8.08 -4.55 1.80
CA THR A 35 8.06 -5.33 0.54
C THR A 35 8.67 -6.72 0.69
N ASN A 36 9.68 -6.87 1.56
CA ASN A 36 10.37 -8.14 1.82
C ASN A 36 9.77 -8.97 2.96
N SER A 37 8.85 -8.41 3.76
CA SER A 37 8.24 -9.15 4.87
C SER A 37 7.35 -10.30 4.37
N VAL A 38 7.65 -11.54 4.75
CA VAL A 38 6.86 -12.72 4.34
C VAL A 38 5.61 -12.90 5.20
N ASN A 39 5.68 -12.55 6.49
CA ASN A 39 4.59 -12.70 7.43
C ASN A 39 3.87 -11.36 7.67
N GLY A 40 2.58 -11.35 7.35
CA GLY A 40 1.60 -10.31 7.70
C GLY A 40 1.51 -10.17 9.21
N GLY A 41 1.65 -8.96 9.73
CA GLY A 41 1.27 -8.63 11.09
C GLY A 41 0.61 -7.26 11.11
N GLU A 42 -0.07 -6.90 12.20
CA GLU A 42 -0.79 -5.61 12.33
C GLU A 42 0.07 -4.39 11.98
N TRP A 43 1.39 -4.52 12.18
CA TRP A 43 2.36 -3.49 11.87
C TRP A 43 2.37 -3.02 10.41
N GLN A 44 1.94 -3.87 9.47
CA GLN A 44 1.90 -3.53 8.05
C GLN A 44 0.81 -2.50 7.73
N GLY A 45 -0.32 -2.54 8.45
CA GLY A 45 -1.36 -1.53 8.33
C GLY A 45 -0.84 -0.13 8.72
N TYR A 46 -0.08 -0.06 9.82
CA TYR A 46 0.60 1.17 10.24
C TYR A 46 1.66 1.64 9.25
N ALA A 47 2.36 0.72 8.58
CA ALA A 47 3.33 1.09 7.54
C ALA A 47 2.64 1.72 6.33
N ILE A 48 1.52 1.13 5.87
CA ILE A 48 0.70 1.67 4.78
C ILE A 48 0.12 3.03 5.17
N SER A 49 -0.42 3.16 6.39
CA SER A 49 -0.97 4.43 6.87
C SER A 49 0.10 5.53 6.91
N LEU A 50 1.29 5.22 7.44
CA LEU A 50 2.42 6.16 7.47
C LEU A 50 2.86 6.58 6.07
N CYS A 51 2.95 5.64 5.13
CA CYS A 51 3.31 5.94 3.74
C CYS A 51 2.22 6.74 3.00
N GLY A 52 0.95 6.43 3.24
CA GLY A 52 -0.20 7.19 2.73
C GLY A 52 -0.20 8.62 3.26
N ARG A 53 0.00 8.80 4.56
CA ARG A 53 0.14 10.11 5.20
C ARG A 53 1.32 10.90 4.63
N LEU A 54 2.48 10.26 4.45
CA LEU A 54 3.64 10.88 3.79
C LEU A 54 3.30 11.34 2.36
N ALA A 55 2.67 10.47 1.57
CA ALA A 55 2.31 10.79 0.20
C ALA A 55 1.32 11.96 0.12
N ARG A 56 0.25 11.92 0.94
CA ARG A 56 -0.78 12.97 0.97
C ARG A 56 -0.23 14.33 1.38
N GLU A 57 0.66 14.37 2.37
CA GLU A 57 1.23 15.63 2.86
C GLU A 57 2.30 16.21 1.93
N ASN A 58 2.84 15.41 1.02
CA ASN A 58 3.97 15.78 0.16
C ASN A 58 3.70 15.46 -1.31
N ILE A 59 2.46 15.70 -1.77
CA ILE A 59 2.04 15.47 -3.16
C ILE A 59 2.95 16.27 -4.09
N GLY A 60 3.59 15.58 -5.02
CA GLY A 60 4.51 16.19 -5.99
C GLY A 60 5.94 16.43 -5.48
N LEU A 61 6.19 16.28 -4.17
CA LEU A 61 7.50 16.54 -3.56
C LEU A 61 8.34 15.27 -3.39
N VAL A 62 7.71 14.13 -3.11
CA VAL A 62 8.39 12.83 -3.01
C VAL A 62 8.33 12.12 -4.37
N ASP A 63 9.50 11.72 -4.88
CA ASP A 63 9.56 10.84 -6.06
C ASP A 63 9.28 9.39 -5.66
N TRP A 64 8.11 8.90 -6.04
CA TRP A 64 7.68 7.52 -5.78
C TRP A 64 8.10 6.55 -6.87
N THR A 65 8.55 7.05 -8.04
CA THR A 65 8.84 6.26 -9.25
C THR A 65 9.74 5.06 -8.99
N PRO A 66 10.85 5.17 -8.22
CA PRO A 66 11.73 4.03 -7.95
C PRO A 66 11.06 2.89 -7.16
N TYR A 67 10.01 3.19 -6.41
CA TYR A 67 9.36 2.26 -5.49
C TYR A 67 8.11 1.60 -6.08
N LEU A 68 7.55 2.15 -7.16
CA LEU A 68 6.28 1.69 -7.74
C LEU A 68 6.28 0.18 -8.08
N PRO A 69 7.32 -0.40 -8.71
CA PRO A 69 7.30 -1.81 -9.04
C PRO A 69 7.14 -2.71 -7.81
N GLU A 70 7.84 -2.41 -6.72
CA GLU A 70 7.78 -3.20 -5.50
C GLU A 70 6.46 -2.98 -4.74
N ILE A 71 5.99 -1.73 -4.68
CA ILE A 71 4.74 -1.38 -4.01
C ILE A 71 3.57 -2.11 -4.67
N PHE A 72 3.41 -1.96 -6.00
CA PHE A 72 2.29 -2.56 -6.72
C PHE A 72 2.36 -4.09 -6.75
N SER A 73 3.56 -4.67 -6.87
CA SER A 73 3.74 -6.13 -6.77
C SER A 73 3.39 -6.66 -5.38
N ARG A 74 3.66 -5.88 -4.33
CA ARG A 74 3.25 -6.24 -2.97
C ARG A 74 1.75 -6.09 -2.79
N LEU A 75 1.14 -4.98 -3.22
CA LEU A 75 -0.31 -4.77 -3.16
C LEU A 75 -1.10 -5.86 -3.88
N LEU A 76 -0.67 -6.27 -5.08
CA LEU A 76 -1.26 -7.39 -5.81
C LEU A 76 -1.25 -8.68 -4.97
N ARG A 77 -0.12 -9.00 -4.32
CA ARG A 77 -0.03 -10.15 -3.40
C ARG A 77 -0.95 -10.00 -2.20
N CYS A 78 -1.20 -8.78 -1.71
CA CYS A 78 -2.09 -8.54 -0.57
C CYS A 78 -3.57 -8.76 -0.94
N PHE A 79 -3.97 -8.42 -2.16
CA PHE A 79 -5.34 -8.60 -2.66
C PHE A 79 -5.69 -10.05 -3.06
N ILE A 80 -4.70 -10.87 -3.44
CA ILE A 80 -4.89 -12.19 -4.06
C ILE A 80 -4.83 -13.38 -3.05
N ILE A 81 -4.81 -13.15 -1.75
CA ILE A 81 -4.56 -14.23 -0.77
C ILE A 81 -5.80 -15.12 -0.56
N PRO A 82 -5.77 -16.35 -1.11
CA PRO A 82 -5.58 -17.54 -0.27
C PRO A 82 -4.36 -18.34 -0.73
N VAL A 83 -3.44 -18.59 0.20
CA VAL A 83 -2.28 -19.45 -0.06
C VAL A 83 -2.72 -20.92 0.06
N ARG A 84 -2.99 -21.54 -1.10
CA ARG A 84 -3.15 -23.00 -1.42
C ARG A 84 -4.57 -23.45 -1.77
N TYR A 85 -4.66 -24.07 -2.96
CA TYR A 85 -5.67 -25.08 -3.28
C TYR A 85 -5.52 -26.26 -2.32
N GLY A 86 -6.53 -26.53 -1.49
CA GLY A 86 -6.68 -27.81 -0.77
C GLY A 86 -6.04 -27.96 0.61
N GLY A 87 -5.54 -26.89 1.25
CA GLY A 87 -5.11 -26.97 2.65
C GLY A 87 -5.10 -25.59 3.29
N PHE A 88 -5.64 -25.49 4.51
CA PHE A 88 -5.64 -24.27 5.33
C PHE A 88 -4.22 -23.69 5.42
N GLY A 89 -3.92 -22.69 4.60
CA GLY A 89 -2.62 -22.05 4.50
C GLY A 89 -2.67 -20.67 5.14
N ILE A 90 -1.89 -20.55 6.23
CA ILE A 90 -1.38 -19.36 6.90
C ILE A 90 -1.97 -18.05 6.38
N ASN A 91 -2.90 -17.49 7.16
CA ASN A 91 -3.47 -16.17 6.96
C ASN A 91 -2.34 -15.15 6.95
N THR A 92 -1.97 -14.62 5.79
CA THR A 92 -1.14 -13.41 5.77
C THR A 92 -2.05 -12.29 6.28
N GLU A 93 -1.89 -11.97 7.56
CA GLU A 93 -2.80 -11.22 8.46
C GLU A 93 -3.21 -9.81 8.03
N LEU A 94 -2.86 -9.36 6.81
CA LEU A 94 -3.28 -8.06 6.28
C LEU A 94 -4.81 -7.90 6.20
N CYS A 95 -5.57 -9.01 6.24
CA CYS A 95 -7.01 -9.03 6.02
C CYS A 95 -7.88 -9.66 7.11
N GLU A 96 -7.30 -10.12 8.22
CA GLU A 96 -8.08 -10.70 9.33
C GLU A 96 -8.19 -9.81 10.57
N SER A 97 -7.42 -8.71 10.66
CA SER A 97 -7.69 -7.71 11.69
C SER A 97 -9.01 -6.98 11.38
N GLU A 98 -9.82 -6.67 12.39
CA GLU A 98 -11.11 -5.95 12.30
C GLU A 98 -11.03 -4.59 11.58
N THR A 99 -9.82 -4.12 11.21
CA THR A 99 -9.51 -2.85 10.55
C THR A 99 -9.43 -2.89 9.01
N THR A 100 -9.91 -3.96 8.34
CA THR A 100 -9.79 -4.11 6.87
C THR A 100 -10.28 -2.91 6.04
N THR A 101 -11.32 -2.21 6.49
CA THR A 101 -11.84 -1.00 5.82
C THR A 101 -10.83 0.15 5.86
N THR A 102 -10.20 0.37 7.02
CA THR A 102 -9.15 1.38 7.23
C THR A 102 -7.91 1.10 6.40
N THR A 103 -7.57 -0.18 6.18
CA THR A 103 -6.44 -0.54 5.32
C THR A 103 -6.72 -0.23 3.86
N SER A 104 -7.91 -0.56 3.33
CA SER A 104 -8.28 -0.25 1.94
C SER A 104 -8.30 1.26 1.67
N SER A 105 -8.88 2.07 2.56
CA SER A 105 -8.84 3.54 2.42
C SER A 105 -7.41 4.09 2.42
N ASN A 106 -6.54 3.58 3.30
CA ASN A 106 -5.15 4.02 3.35
C ASN A 106 -4.37 3.64 2.09
N ILE A 107 -4.64 2.46 1.51
CA ILE A 107 -4.05 2.04 0.23
C ILE A 107 -4.52 2.96 -0.89
N THR A 108 -5.82 3.25 -0.98
CA THR A 108 -6.36 4.15 -2.00
C THR A 108 -5.77 5.55 -1.85
N GLU A 109 -5.78 6.11 -0.64
CA GLU A 109 -5.20 7.43 -0.36
C GLU A 109 -3.72 7.48 -0.74
N TRP A 110 -2.96 6.43 -0.43
CA TRP A 110 -1.56 6.34 -0.81
C TRP A 110 -1.39 6.34 -2.32
N ILE A 111 -2.12 5.49 -3.07
CA ILE A 111 -2.06 5.42 -4.53
C ILE A 111 -2.42 6.76 -5.17
N VAL A 112 -3.55 7.36 -4.76
CA VAL A 112 -4.03 8.63 -5.32
C VAL A 112 -3.01 9.75 -5.05
N SER A 113 -2.43 9.79 -3.86
CA SER A 113 -1.44 10.81 -3.48
C SER A 113 -0.12 10.68 -4.25
N MET A 114 0.22 9.50 -4.79
CA MET A 114 1.41 9.28 -5.61
C MET A 114 1.32 9.95 -7.01
N PHE A 115 0.12 10.29 -7.49
CA PHE A 115 -0.06 10.93 -8.81
C PHE A 115 0.56 12.33 -8.93
N GLY A 116 1.03 12.96 -7.85
CA GLY A 116 1.55 14.33 -7.90
C GLY A 116 2.75 14.54 -8.84
N ASN A 117 3.73 13.63 -8.84
CA ASN A 117 5.03 13.82 -9.52
C ASN A 117 5.26 12.89 -10.73
N GLY A 118 4.52 11.77 -10.83
CA GLY A 118 4.75 10.73 -11.84
C GLY A 118 3.46 10.09 -12.35
N GLN A 119 2.50 10.90 -12.80
CA GLN A 119 1.14 10.45 -13.19
C GLN A 119 1.14 9.25 -14.12
N GLU A 120 1.95 9.29 -15.19
CA GLU A 120 1.99 8.22 -16.18
C GLU A 120 2.54 6.91 -15.59
N ALA A 121 3.62 6.97 -14.80
CA ALA A 121 4.21 5.79 -14.18
C ALA A 121 3.25 5.16 -13.17
N VAL A 122 2.64 5.97 -12.31
CA VAL A 122 1.65 5.50 -11.32
C VAL A 122 0.42 4.91 -12.03
N TRP A 123 -0.08 5.58 -13.08
CA TRP A 123 -1.20 5.09 -13.89
C TRP A 123 -0.90 3.74 -14.53
N ASN A 124 0.27 3.58 -15.17
CA ASN A 124 0.64 2.33 -15.83
C ASN A 124 0.68 1.15 -14.84
N HIS A 125 1.20 1.37 -13.63
CA HIS A 125 1.19 0.36 -12.58
C HIS A 125 -0.21 0.08 -12.02
N LEU A 126 -1.03 1.11 -11.84
CA LEU A 126 -2.43 0.94 -11.41
C LEU A 126 -3.26 0.20 -12.44
N GLU A 127 -3.11 0.54 -13.73
CA GLU A 127 -3.79 -0.15 -14.82
C GLU A 127 -3.38 -1.63 -14.87
N ALA A 128 -2.09 -1.93 -14.72
CA ALA A 128 -1.59 -3.31 -14.66
C ALA A 128 -2.16 -4.08 -13.45
N LEU A 129 -2.26 -3.44 -12.28
CA LEU A 129 -2.88 -3.99 -11.08
C LEU A 129 -4.36 -4.33 -11.35
N LEU A 130 -5.13 -3.38 -11.87
CA LEU A 130 -6.55 -3.56 -12.17
C LEU A 130 -6.79 -4.65 -13.23
N LYS A 131 -5.97 -4.68 -14.29
CA LYS A 131 -6.00 -5.77 -15.29
C LYS A 131 -5.74 -7.13 -14.66
N SER A 132 -4.82 -7.21 -13.70
CA SER A 132 -4.50 -8.45 -12.98
C SER A 132 -5.63 -8.90 -12.05
N LEU A 133 -6.41 -7.96 -11.51
CA LEU A 133 -7.55 -8.23 -10.64
C LEU A 133 -8.86 -8.48 -11.42
N ASN A 134 -8.92 -8.13 -12.71
CA ASN A 134 -10.13 -8.12 -13.52
C ASN A 134 -10.94 -9.43 -13.46
N SER A 135 -10.29 -10.59 -13.47
CA SER A 135 -10.97 -11.88 -13.40
C SER A 135 -11.67 -12.11 -12.06
N PHE A 136 -11.15 -11.59 -10.95
CA PHE A 136 -11.73 -11.75 -9.60
C PHE A 136 -13.02 -10.94 -9.40
N PHE A 137 -13.30 -9.96 -10.27
CA PHE A 137 -14.54 -9.19 -10.24
C PHE A 137 -15.70 -9.87 -11.01
N HIS A 138 -15.43 -10.95 -11.74
CA HIS A 138 -16.48 -11.68 -12.43
C HIS A 138 -17.41 -12.37 -11.40
N PRO A 139 -18.75 -12.29 -11.50
CA PRO A 139 -19.66 -12.89 -10.51
C PRO A 139 -19.44 -14.39 -10.25
N SER A 140 -18.96 -15.13 -11.26
CA SER A 140 -18.62 -16.56 -11.12
C SER A 140 -17.34 -16.84 -10.32
N ASN A 141 -16.54 -15.81 -10.01
CA ASN A 141 -15.29 -15.90 -9.24
C ASN A 141 -15.43 -15.25 -7.85
N SER A 142 -16.62 -15.38 -7.26
CA SER A 142 -16.90 -14.91 -5.90
C SER A 142 -16.05 -15.66 -4.87
N GLY A 143 -15.58 -14.96 -3.84
CA GLY A 143 -14.74 -15.56 -2.80
C GLY A 143 -14.36 -14.60 -1.69
N PRO A 144 -13.57 -15.05 -0.70
CA PRO A 144 -13.20 -14.24 0.47
C PRO A 144 -12.50 -12.91 0.14
N TRP A 145 -11.86 -12.81 -1.02
CA TRP A 145 -11.19 -11.61 -1.54
C TRP A 145 -12.17 -10.49 -1.92
N GLU A 146 -13.44 -10.81 -2.22
CA GLU A 146 -14.43 -9.85 -2.72
C GLU A 146 -14.61 -8.66 -1.79
N ARG A 147 -14.71 -8.90 -0.46
CA ARG A 147 -14.85 -7.83 0.55
C ARG A 147 -13.72 -6.80 0.46
N VAL A 148 -12.50 -7.28 0.23
CA VAL A 148 -11.29 -6.44 0.20
C VAL A 148 -11.23 -5.67 -1.11
N LEU A 149 -11.50 -6.34 -2.23
CA LEU A 149 -11.50 -5.75 -3.56
C LEU A 149 -12.60 -4.69 -3.72
N VAL A 150 -13.81 -4.98 -3.26
CA VAL A 150 -14.93 -4.04 -3.26
C VAL A 150 -14.62 -2.86 -2.33
N GLY A 151 -14.05 -3.13 -1.15
CA GLY A 151 -13.58 -2.07 -0.25
C GLY A 151 -12.52 -1.17 -0.89
N PHE A 152 -11.59 -1.74 -1.65
CA PHE A 152 -10.58 -0.97 -2.40
C PHE A 152 -11.18 -0.10 -3.50
N LEU A 153 -12.18 -0.61 -4.25
CA LEU A 153 -12.83 0.14 -5.33
C LEU A 153 -13.80 1.23 -4.85
N ASN A 154 -14.37 1.10 -3.65
CA ASN A 154 -15.39 2.00 -3.13
C ASN A 154 -14.82 3.18 -2.31
N ASN A 155 -13.52 3.17 -1.98
CA ASN A 155 -12.82 4.29 -1.35
C ASN A 155 -12.14 5.13 -2.42
#